data_AF-A0A3A0ETP8-F1
#
_entry.id   AF-A0A3A0ETP8-F1
#
_cell.length_a   1.000
_cell.length_b   1.000
_cell.length_c   1.000
_cell.angle_alpha   90.00
_cell.angle_beta   90.00
_cell.angle_gamma   90.00
#
_symmetry.space_group_name_H-M   'P 1'
#
loop_
_entity.id
_entity.type
_entity.pdbx_description
1 polymer ?
#
loop_
_entity_poly.entity_id
_entity_poly.type
_entity_poly.pdbx_seq_one_letter_code
_entity_poly.pdbx_strand_id
1 'polypeptide(L)'
;MTTESDAAVECPHAPACPGCSGIGRPIAAQLADKGERVRRAFADFGALAAVATWPVRGAAPITDYRTRAKLAVGRGARVGLFARGGHDVLDIPACRVLAPAVAETVAAV
;
A
#
# COMPACT_ATOMS: atom_id res chain seq x y z
N MET A 1 7.18 2.32 -25.04
CA MET A 1 5.76 2.18 -24.63
C MET A 1 5.77 1.47 -23.28
N THR A 2 5.89 2.23 -22.20
CA THR A 2 5.99 1.68 -20.84
C THR A 2 4.64 1.10 -20.49
N THR A 3 4.56 -0.21 -20.30
CA THR A 3 3.32 -0.87 -19.88
C THR A 3 3.04 -0.42 -18.45
N GLU A 4 1.78 -0.12 -18.12
CA GLU A 4 1.32 0.35 -16.80
C GLU A 4 1.76 -0.55 -15.62
N SER A 5 2.17 -1.79 -15.94
CA SER A 5 2.69 -2.78 -14.99
C SER A 5 4.13 -2.53 -14.52
N ASP A 6 4.96 -1.76 -15.25
CA ASP A 6 6.31 -1.40 -14.80
C ASP A 6 6.34 -0.15 -13.90
N ALA A 7 5.20 0.52 -13.72
CA ALA A 7 5.10 1.71 -12.88
C ALA A 7 5.40 1.37 -11.41
N ALA A 8 6.12 2.27 -10.73
CA ALA A 8 6.32 2.25 -9.29
C ALA A 8 5.88 3.59 -8.70
N VAL A 9 5.21 3.56 -7.56
CA VAL A 9 4.80 4.79 -6.87
C VAL A 9 5.89 5.23 -5.91
N GLU A 10 6.47 6.39 -6.16
CA GLU A 10 7.43 7.03 -5.27
C GLU A 10 6.71 7.79 -4.14
N CYS A 11 6.91 7.33 -2.91
CA CYS A 11 6.32 7.95 -1.73
C CYS A 11 7.43 8.41 -0.78
N PRO A 12 7.49 9.70 -0.44
CA PRO A 12 8.52 10.23 0.46
C PRO A 12 8.44 9.61 1.87
N HIS A 13 7.26 9.11 2.25
CA HIS A 13 7.02 8.51 3.57
C HIS A 13 7.38 7.01 3.64
N ALA A 14 7.62 6.34 2.51
CA ALA A 14 7.80 4.89 2.43
C ALA A 14 8.88 4.30 3.35
N PRO A 15 10.03 4.97 3.60
CA PRO A 15 11.06 4.41 4.47
C PRO A 15 10.57 4.13 5.89
N ALA A 16 9.69 4.97 6.44
CA ALA A 16 9.23 4.89 7.82
C ALA A 16 7.76 4.47 7.96
N CYS A 17 6.89 4.91 7.06
CA CYS A 17 5.45 4.70 7.12
C CYS A 17 5.09 3.23 6.86
N PRO A 18 4.35 2.55 7.76
CA PRO A 18 3.95 1.17 7.55
C PRO A 18 2.75 1.01 6.60
N GLY A 19 2.19 2.12 6.09
CA GLY A 19 0.88 2.13 5.44
C GLY A 19 0.79 1.38 4.12
N CYS A 20 1.90 1.20 3.39
CA CYS A 20 1.93 0.52 2.10
C CYS A 20 3.10 -0.46 2.01
N SER A 21 2.84 -1.77 2.06
CA SER A 21 3.89 -2.80 2.13
C SER A 21 4.70 -3.00 0.84
N GLY A 22 4.19 -2.56 -0.31
CA GLY A 22 4.84 -2.76 -1.62
C GLY A 22 5.15 -1.46 -2.38
N ILE A 23 4.90 -0.29 -1.78
CA ILE A 23 5.14 1.00 -2.44
C ILE A 23 6.62 1.16 -2.81
N GLY A 24 6.91 1.82 -3.93
CA GLY A 24 8.26 1.91 -4.50
C GLY A 24 8.71 0.68 -5.29
N ARG A 25 7.97 -0.44 -5.30
CA ARG A 25 8.23 -1.58 -6.18
C ARG A 25 7.37 -1.52 -7.44
N PRO A 26 7.86 -2.00 -8.61
CA PRO A 26 7.06 -2.12 -9.81
C PRO A 26 5.77 -2.91 -9.56
N ILE A 27 4.65 -2.47 -10.12
CA ILE A 27 3.35 -3.12 -9.94
C ILE A 27 3.40 -4.58 -10.38
N ALA A 28 4.08 -4.91 -11.48
CA ALA A 28 4.27 -6.28 -11.96
C ALA A 28 4.89 -7.18 -10.87
N ALA A 29 5.94 -6.69 -10.20
CA ALA A 29 6.59 -7.42 -9.10
C ALA A 29 5.65 -7.59 -7.90
N GLN A 30 4.83 -6.57 -7.59
CA GLN A 30 3.84 -6.69 -6.52
C GLN A 30 2.74 -7.73 -6.84
N LEU A 31 2.30 -7.81 -8.09
CA LEU A 31 1.28 -8.77 -8.53
C LEU A 31 1.83 -10.20 -8.55
N ALA A 32 3.07 -10.39 -9.03
CA ALA A 32 3.76 -11.67 -9.02
C ALA A 32 3.92 -12.20 -7.59
N ASP A 33 4.41 -11.36 -6.66
CA ASP A 33 4.56 -11.73 -5.25
C ASP A 33 3.23 -12.13 -4.59
N LYS A 34 2.15 -11.40 -4.89
CA LYS A 34 0.81 -11.71 -4.38
C LYS A 34 0.32 -13.06 -4.91
N GLY A 35 0.53 -13.32 -6.20
CA GLY A 35 0.14 -14.60 -6.82
C GLY A 35 0.89 -15.77 -6.22
N GLU A 36 2.21 -15.62 -6.04
CA GLU A 36 3.06 -16.63 -5.42
C GLU A 36 2.67 -16.92 -3.96
N ARG A 37 2.31 -15.89 -3.19
CA ARG A 37 1.81 -16.07 -1.81
C ARG A 37 0.54 -16.92 -1.76
N VAL A 38 -0.41 -16.67 -2.66
CA VAL A 38 -1.64 -17.46 -2.74
C VAL A 38 -1.32 -18.89 -3.16
N ARG A 39 -0.50 -19.09 -4.20
CA ARG A 39 -0.09 -20.41 -4.67
C ARG A 39 0.59 -21.25 -3.57
N ARG A 40 1.49 -20.63 -2.81
CA ARG A 40 2.16 -21.30 -1.66
C ARG A 40 1.17 -21.68 -0.57
N ALA A 41 0.27 -20.77 -0.20
CA ALA A 41 -0.74 -21.05 0.81
C ALA A 41 -1.68 -22.20 0.41
N PHE A 42 -1.95 -22.40 -0.89
CA PHE A 42 -2.73 -23.55 -1.38
C PHE A 42 -1.93 -24.85 -1.34
N ALA A 43 -0.64 -24.80 -1.70
CA ALA A 43 0.24 -25.97 -1.71
C ALA A 43 0.46 -26.57 -0.31
N ASP A 44 0.32 -25.77 0.76
CA ASP A 44 0.40 -26.23 2.15
C ASP A 44 -0.74 -27.21 2.52
N PHE A 45 -1.81 -27.29 1.70
CA PHE A 45 -2.94 -28.20 1.92
C PHE A 45 -3.09 -29.16 0.74
N GLY A 46 -2.87 -30.47 0.98
CA GLY A 46 -2.93 -31.49 -0.08
C GLY A 46 -4.24 -31.51 -0.88
N ALA A 47 -5.38 -31.21 -0.25
CA ALA A 47 -6.68 -31.12 -0.92
C ALA A 47 -6.78 -29.95 -1.91
N LEU A 48 -5.93 -28.93 -1.78
CA LEU A 48 -5.93 -27.72 -2.60
C LEU A 48 -4.74 -27.65 -3.57
N ALA A 49 -3.79 -28.60 -3.50
CA ALA A 49 -2.57 -28.57 -4.29
C ALA A 49 -2.80 -28.59 -5.82
N ALA A 50 -3.90 -29.21 -6.27
CA ALA A 50 -4.27 -29.27 -7.68
C ALA A 50 -5.17 -28.10 -8.14
N VAL A 51 -5.57 -27.20 -7.23
CA VAL A 51 -6.43 -26.06 -7.56
C VAL A 51 -5.59 -24.98 -8.24
N ALA A 52 -5.94 -24.65 -9.49
CA ALA A 52 -5.31 -23.56 -10.21
C ALA A 52 -5.70 -22.20 -9.63
N THR A 53 -4.72 -21.35 -9.37
CA THR A 53 -4.96 -19.96 -8.95
C THR A 53 -4.94 -19.02 -10.15
N TRP A 54 -5.91 -18.12 -10.22
CA TRP A 54 -5.96 -17.10 -11.27
C TRP A 54 -4.85 -16.04 -11.10
N PRO A 55 -4.39 -15.41 -12.20
CA PRO A 55 -3.50 -14.26 -12.10
C PRO A 55 -4.10 -13.14 -11.25
N VAL A 56 -3.25 -12.46 -10.47
CA VAL A 56 -3.70 -11.33 -9.63
C VAL A 56 -4.10 -10.16 -10.53
N ARG A 57 -5.35 -9.72 -10.39
CA ARG A 57 -5.84 -8.52 -11.08
C ARG A 57 -5.28 -7.26 -10.42
N GLY A 58 -4.53 -6.48 -11.19
CA GLY A 58 -4.10 -5.14 -10.78
C GLY A 58 -5.27 -4.18 -10.60
N ALA A 59 -5.14 -3.27 -9.65
CA ALA A 59 -6.08 -2.17 -9.48
C ALA A 59 -5.60 -0.93 -10.25
N ALA A 60 -6.55 -0.19 -10.81
CA ALA A 60 -6.34 1.15 -11.35
C ALA A 60 -7.40 2.09 -10.75
N PRO A 61 -7.03 3.29 -10.27
CA PRO A 61 -5.68 3.86 -10.25
C PRO A 61 -4.76 3.23 -9.18
N ILE A 62 -3.44 3.39 -9.36
CA ILE A 62 -2.42 2.92 -8.39
C ILE A 62 -2.03 3.97 -7.33
N THR A 63 -2.50 5.21 -7.49
CA THR A 63 -2.46 6.31 -6.52
C THR A 63 -3.88 6.73 -6.18
N ASP A 64 -4.03 7.57 -5.14
CA ASP A 64 -5.28 8.29 -4.84
C ASP A 64 -6.53 7.43 -4.61
N TYR A 65 -6.35 6.13 -4.36
CA TYR A 65 -7.44 5.16 -4.27
C TYR A 65 -8.06 5.06 -2.87
N ARG A 66 -7.44 5.62 -1.82
CA ARG A 66 -8.00 5.64 -0.45
C ARG A 66 -8.89 6.85 -0.25
N THR A 67 -10.19 6.61 -0.39
CA THR A 67 -11.24 7.61 -0.14
C THR A 67 -11.53 7.84 1.34
N ARG A 68 -10.98 7.02 2.23
CA ARG A 68 -11.12 7.14 3.69
C ARG A 68 -9.80 6.82 4.37
N ALA A 69 -9.50 7.56 5.44
CA ALA A 69 -8.33 7.31 6.29
C ALA A 69 -8.70 7.52 7.76
N LYS A 70 -8.16 6.66 8.63
CA LYS A 70 -8.14 6.88 10.08
C LYS A 70 -6.71 7.22 10.44
N LEU A 71 -6.48 8.47 10.83
CA LEU A 71 -5.16 8.99 11.19
C LEU A 71 -5.13 9.33 12.68
N ALA A 72 -4.01 9.08 13.31
CA ALA A 72 -3.73 9.51 14.67
C ALA A 72 -3.19 10.94 14.66
N VAL A 73 -3.54 11.71 15.70
CA VAL A 73 -2.95 13.02 15.97
C VAL A 73 -1.93 12.86 17.09
N GLY A 74 -0.69 13.18 16.79
CA GLY A 74 0.43 13.09 17.72
C GLY A 74 0.87 14.44 18.26
N ARG A 75 1.88 14.40 19.14
CA ARG A 75 2.57 15.62 19.60
C ARG A 75 3.18 16.38 18.42
N GLY A 76 3.14 17.72 18.50
CA GLY A 76 3.71 18.60 17.49
C GLY A 76 2.90 18.68 16.20
N ALA A 77 1.57 18.63 16.30
CA ALA A 77 0.64 18.71 15.16
C ALA A 77 0.85 17.63 14.07
N ARG A 78 1.44 16.49 14.43
CA ARG A 78 1.65 15.38 13.48
C ARG A 78 0.35 14.64 13.23
N VAL A 79 0.00 14.43 11.96
CA VAL A 79 -1.19 13.70 11.55
C VAL A 79 -0.80 12.53 10.65
N GLY A 80 -1.03 11.31 11.11
CA GLY A 80 -0.66 10.14 10.32
C GLY A 80 -0.85 8.78 10.95
N LEU A 81 0.11 7.88 10.74
CA LEU A 81 0.07 6.50 11.21
C LEU A 81 1.07 6.27 12.33
N PHE A 82 0.82 5.27 13.17
CA PHE A 82 1.81 4.85 14.14
C PHE A 82 3.05 4.25 13.47
N ALA A 83 4.22 4.58 14.00
CA ALA A 83 5.48 3.96 13.62
C ALA A 83 5.47 2.45 13.90
N ARG A 84 6.34 1.70 13.21
CA ARG A 84 6.51 0.27 13.49
C ARG A 84 7.01 0.08 14.93
N GLY A 85 6.36 -0.81 15.68
CA GLY A 85 6.79 -1.18 17.03
C GLY A 85 6.39 -0.21 18.15
N GLY A 86 5.50 0.76 17.90
CA GLY A 86 5.05 1.69 18.94
C GLY A 86 3.82 2.53 18.56
N HIS A 87 3.50 3.51 19.40
CA HIS A 87 2.39 4.47 19.20
C HIS A 87 2.88 5.90 18.91
N ASP A 88 4.12 6.04 18.47
CA ASP A 88 4.61 7.33 17.96
C ASP A 88 3.98 7.62 16.60
N VAL A 89 3.35 8.78 16.47
CA VAL A 89 2.69 9.19 15.22
C VAL A 89 3.75 9.69 14.24
N LEU A 90 3.83 9.04 13.08
CA LEU A 90 4.55 9.52 11.90
C LEU A 90 3.67 10.48 11.13
N ASP A 91 4.19 11.67 10.84
CA ASP A 91 3.51 12.65 10.03
C ASP A 91 3.60 12.29 8.54
N ILE A 92 2.47 12.32 7.82
CA ILE A 92 2.39 11.86 6.41
C ILE A 92 1.62 12.81 5.48
N PRO A 93 1.96 14.11 5.42
CA PRO A 93 1.17 15.13 4.72
C PRO A 93 1.05 14.90 3.20
N ALA A 94 2.01 14.18 2.61
CA ALA A 94 2.07 13.87 1.17
C ALA A 94 1.79 12.40 0.86
N CYS A 95 0.81 11.78 1.53
CA CYS A 95 0.47 10.37 1.32
C CYS A 95 -0.11 10.13 -0.09
N ARG A 96 0.66 9.43 -0.94
CA ARG A 96 0.36 9.18 -2.38
C ARG A 96 -0.90 8.36 -2.69
N VAL A 97 -1.53 7.80 -1.67
CA VAL A 97 -2.68 6.91 -1.85
C VAL A 97 -3.97 7.50 -1.31
N LEU A 98 -3.92 8.67 -0.66
CA LEU A 98 -5.12 9.37 -0.23
C LEU A 98 -5.76 10.04 -1.44
N ALA A 99 -7.08 9.87 -1.60
CA ALA A 99 -7.83 10.63 -2.58
C ALA A 99 -7.65 12.14 -2.32
N PRO A 100 -7.69 13.01 -3.36
CA PRO A 100 -7.35 14.43 -3.23
C PRO A 100 -8.07 15.14 -2.07
N ALA A 101 -9.39 14.96 -1.95
CA ALA A 101 -10.17 15.56 -0.87
C ALA A 101 -9.69 15.15 0.55
N VAL A 102 -9.23 13.91 0.72
CA VAL A 102 -8.67 13.44 1.99
C VAL A 102 -7.27 14.00 2.19
N ALA A 103 -6.43 14.01 1.16
CA ALA A 103 -5.08 14.55 1.22
C ALA A 103 -5.07 16.05 1.58
N GLU A 104 -5.94 16.83 0.94
CA GLU A 104 -6.13 18.27 1.20
C GLU A 104 -6.60 18.52 2.63
N THR A 105 -7.54 17.71 3.14
CA THR A 105 -8.01 17.80 4.53
C THR A 105 -6.88 17.54 5.52
N VAL A 106 -5.99 16.58 5.24
CA VAL A 106 -4.85 16.26 6.11
C VAL A 106 -3.79 17.37 6.06
N ALA A 107 -3.52 17.92 4.89
CA ALA A 107 -2.53 18.98 4.71
C ALA A 107 -2.94 20.34 5.31
N ALA A 108 -4.23 20.51 5.65
CA ALA A 108 -4.77 21.72 6.25
C ALA A 108 -4.70 21.75 7.79
N VAL A 109 -4.23 20.67 8.42
CA VAL A 109 -4.07 20.53 9.89
C VAL A 109 -2.63 20.81 10.28
#